data_AF-S4YDR9-F1
#
_entry.id   AF-S4YDR9-F1
#
_cell.length_a   1.000
_cell.length_b   1.000
_cell.length_c   1.000
_cell.angle_alpha   90.00
_cell.angle_beta   90.00
_cell.angle_gamma   90.00
#
_symmetry.space_group_name_H-M   'P 1'
#
loop_
_entity.id
_entity.type
_entity.pdbx_description
1 polymer ?
#
loop_
_entity_poly.entity_id
_entity_poly.type
_entity_poly.pdbx_seq_one_letter_code
_entity_poly.pdbx_strand_id
1 'polypeptide(L)'
;MRNKIGHNILGCLAALWLCSQSAQAQETLIFVRHGEKPANNSGQLTCKGLNRALALPQVLLGRYGKPDFIFAAGPKENKSGSSLRALSTIMPTAVHAELPINIQFHADDIAGLEQALLSDKYQNSRIFIAWEHKNLDKVVKSIVAARGGDANQVPKWPGSDFDSIFVVTLDNSGGVNKVSFKQESEGLVQLAETCPSAG
;
A
#
# COMPACT_ATOMS: atom_id res chain seq x y z
N MET A 1 74.83 27.71 13.72
CA MET A 1 73.59 27.33 14.42
C MET A 1 72.40 27.99 13.72
N ARG A 2 71.28 27.24 13.59
CA ARG A 2 69.94 27.64 13.08
C ARG A 2 69.77 27.62 11.54
N ASN A 3 69.44 26.47 10.97
CA ASN A 3 68.11 25.90 10.66
C ASN A 3 67.44 26.49 9.41
N LYS A 4 67.52 25.74 8.29
CA LYS A 4 66.60 25.82 7.16
C LYS A 4 65.39 24.96 7.48
N ILE A 5 64.21 25.56 7.59
CA ILE A 5 62.94 24.83 7.75
C ILE A 5 62.33 24.75 6.36
N GLY A 6 62.40 23.56 5.75
CA GLY A 6 61.64 23.21 4.57
C GLY A 6 60.17 23.01 4.93
N HIS A 7 59.28 23.70 4.23
CA HIS A 7 57.84 23.46 4.32
C HIS A 7 57.47 22.38 3.30
N ASN A 8 57.32 21.14 3.76
CA ASN A 8 56.66 20.10 3.00
C ASN A 8 55.15 20.27 3.18
N ILE A 9 54.47 20.81 2.17
CA ILE A 9 53.01 20.83 2.10
C ILE A 9 52.57 19.40 1.75
N LEU A 10 52.17 18.66 2.78
CA LEU A 10 51.56 17.33 2.61
C LEU A 10 50.10 17.54 2.22
N GLY A 11 49.79 17.36 0.94
CA GLY A 11 48.42 17.40 0.43
C GLY A 11 47.61 16.20 0.96
N CYS A 12 46.70 16.45 1.89
CA CYS A 12 45.65 15.49 2.24
C CYS A 12 44.60 15.45 1.12
N LEU A 13 44.70 14.46 0.24
CA LEU A 13 43.60 14.06 -0.64
C LEU A 13 42.54 13.34 0.21
N ALA A 14 41.52 14.08 0.64
CA ALA A 14 40.30 13.48 1.19
C ALA A 14 39.54 12.79 0.04
N ALA A 15 39.66 11.47 -0.05
CA ALA A 15 38.86 10.67 -0.97
C ALA A 15 37.41 10.67 -0.49
N LEU A 16 36.57 11.51 -1.10
CA LEU A 16 35.12 11.47 -0.96
C LEU A 16 34.61 10.17 -1.59
N TRP A 17 34.41 9.15 -0.76
CA TRP A 17 33.64 7.97 -1.12
C TRP A 17 32.18 8.39 -1.29
N LEU A 18 31.82 8.77 -2.51
CA LEU A 18 30.43 8.82 -2.94
C LEU A 18 29.92 7.37 -2.96
N CYS A 19 29.35 6.92 -1.84
CA CYS A 19 28.44 5.78 -1.88
C CYS A 19 27.26 6.22 -2.74
N SER A 20 27.29 5.86 -4.02
CA SER A 20 26.12 5.92 -4.89
C SER A 20 25.04 5.05 -4.27
N GLN A 21 24.14 5.67 -3.49
CA GLN A 21 22.86 5.06 -3.18
C GLN A 21 22.12 5.01 -4.50
N SER A 22 22.20 3.87 -5.21
CA SER A 22 21.23 3.57 -6.23
C SER A 22 19.87 3.60 -5.54
N ALA A 23 19.09 4.65 -5.79
CA ALA A 23 17.68 4.63 -5.43
C ALA A 23 17.10 3.37 -6.07
N GLN A 24 16.74 2.38 -5.26
CA GLN A 24 16.20 1.14 -5.80
C GLN A 24 14.88 1.50 -6.48
N ALA A 25 14.81 1.22 -7.78
CA ALA A 25 13.63 1.42 -8.61
C ALA A 25 12.58 0.38 -8.21
N GLN A 26 11.96 0.61 -7.05
CA GLN A 26 11.09 -0.35 -6.39
C GLN A 26 9.68 0.24 -6.25
N GLU A 27 8.70 -0.46 -6.81
CA GLU A 27 7.29 -0.18 -6.61
C GLU A 27 6.76 -1.08 -5.50
N THR A 28 6.02 -0.53 -4.54
CA THR A 28 5.43 -1.30 -3.43
C THR A 28 3.94 -1.08 -3.41
N LEU A 29 3.19 -2.17 -3.57
CA LEU A 29 1.74 -2.22 -3.57
C LEU A 29 1.26 -2.81 -2.23
N ILE A 30 0.52 -2.02 -1.45
CA ILE A 30 0.01 -2.40 -0.14
C ILE A 30 -1.50 -2.50 -0.24
N PHE A 31 -2.01 -3.73 -0.18
CA PHE A 31 -3.42 -4.04 -0.31
C PHE A 31 -4.04 -4.28 1.06
N VAL A 32 -5.11 -3.56 1.35
CA VAL A 32 -5.93 -3.71 2.55
C VAL A 32 -7.37 -4.01 2.15
N ARG A 33 -8.04 -4.83 2.96
CA ARG A 33 -9.47 -5.08 2.80
C ARG A 33 -10.27 -3.91 3.37
N HIS A 34 -11.44 -3.63 2.82
CA HIS A 34 -12.41 -2.79 3.50
C HIS A 34 -12.71 -3.32 4.92
N GLY A 35 -13.00 -2.42 5.88
CA GLY A 35 -13.33 -2.77 7.25
C GLY A 35 -14.64 -3.55 7.41
N GLU A 36 -14.93 -3.96 8.64
CA GLU A 36 -16.09 -4.76 8.99
C GLU A 36 -17.40 -4.17 8.47
N LYS A 37 -18.31 -5.04 8.03
CA LYS A 37 -19.56 -4.66 7.36
C LYS A 37 -20.78 -5.35 7.96
N PRO A 38 -21.95 -4.69 8.00
CA PRO A 38 -23.18 -5.33 8.40
C PRO A 38 -23.62 -6.39 7.37
N ALA A 39 -24.44 -7.34 7.80
CA ALA A 39 -25.11 -8.30 6.93
C ALA A 39 -26.32 -7.65 6.23
N ASN A 40 -26.10 -6.53 5.53
CA ASN A 40 -27.12 -5.81 4.77
C ASN A 40 -26.53 -5.13 3.52
N ASN A 41 -27.40 -4.51 2.73
CA ASN A 41 -27.08 -3.87 1.46
C ASN A 41 -26.86 -2.35 1.58
N SER A 42 -26.57 -1.82 2.78
CA SER A 42 -26.34 -0.39 2.98
C SER A 42 -25.13 0.16 2.23
N GLY A 43 -24.18 -0.70 1.86
CA GLY A 43 -22.89 -0.30 1.32
C GLY A 43 -21.94 0.33 2.36
N GLN A 44 -22.32 0.34 3.64
CA GLN A 44 -21.57 0.99 4.72
C GLN A 44 -20.73 0.01 5.56
N LEU A 45 -19.82 0.56 6.35
CA LEU A 45 -19.08 -0.13 7.41
C LEU A 45 -19.97 -0.30 8.66
N THR A 46 -19.63 -1.25 9.53
CA THR A 46 -20.11 -1.23 10.92
C THR A 46 -19.34 -0.17 11.72
N CYS A 47 -19.79 0.12 12.94
CA CYS A 47 -19.00 0.94 13.87
C CYS A 47 -17.60 0.36 14.11
N LYS A 48 -17.46 -0.96 14.21
CA LYS A 48 -16.16 -1.63 14.27
C LYS A 48 -15.31 -1.38 13.03
N GLY A 49 -15.91 -1.48 11.83
CA GLY A 49 -15.20 -1.18 10.59
C GLY A 49 -14.75 0.28 10.49
N LEU A 50 -15.55 1.22 11.02
CA LEU A 50 -15.16 2.62 11.15
C LEU A 50 -13.99 2.79 12.14
N ASN A 51 -14.03 2.11 13.29
CA ASN A 51 -12.91 2.14 14.25
C ASN A 51 -11.62 1.56 13.64
N ARG A 52 -11.72 0.51 12.81
CA ARG A 52 -10.57 0.01 12.01
C ARG A 52 -10.04 1.10 11.09
N ALA A 53 -10.93 1.71 10.30
CA ALA A 53 -10.58 2.78 9.36
C ALA A 53 -9.84 3.94 10.04
N LEU A 54 -10.27 4.33 11.24
CA LEU A 54 -9.65 5.41 12.03
C LEU A 54 -8.28 5.02 12.62
N ALA A 55 -8.01 3.73 12.84
CA ALA A 55 -6.73 3.23 13.33
C ALA A 55 -5.70 2.96 12.22
N LEU A 56 -6.16 2.69 10.99
CA LEU A 56 -5.31 2.39 9.83
C LEU A 56 -4.23 3.44 9.52
N PRO A 57 -4.42 4.77 9.67
CA PRO A 57 -3.37 5.74 9.38
C PRO A 57 -2.08 5.45 10.18
N GLN A 58 -2.20 5.13 11.47
CA GLN A 58 -1.06 4.82 12.30
C GLN A 58 -0.35 3.54 11.85
N VAL A 59 -1.12 2.52 11.45
CA VAL A 59 -0.58 1.24 10.97
C VAL A 59 0.15 1.43 9.64
N LEU A 60 -0.54 1.96 8.63
CA LEU A 60 -0.03 2.01 7.26
C LEU A 60 1.07 3.06 7.09
N LEU A 61 0.87 4.28 7.62
CA LEU A 61 1.88 5.33 7.53
C LEU A 61 3.05 5.06 8.47
N GLY A 62 2.81 4.49 9.64
CA GLY A 62 3.88 4.13 10.58
C GLY A 62 4.77 2.99 10.06
N ARG A 63 4.19 2.00 9.38
CA ARG A 63 4.93 0.83 8.88
C ARG A 63 5.55 1.06 7.51
N TYR A 64 4.80 1.65 6.58
CA TYR A 64 5.25 1.80 5.20
C TYR A 64 5.67 3.22 4.86
N GLY A 65 5.31 4.23 5.66
CA GLY A 65 5.54 5.64 5.32
C GLY A 65 4.42 6.23 4.46
N LYS A 66 4.54 7.51 4.11
CA LYS A 66 3.59 8.19 3.22
C LYS A 66 3.56 7.48 1.85
N PRO A 67 2.38 7.13 1.31
CA PRO A 67 2.26 6.60 -0.04
C PRO A 67 2.41 7.75 -1.06
N ASP A 68 2.70 7.40 -2.31
CA ASP A 68 2.65 8.33 -3.44
C ASP A 68 1.25 8.37 -4.05
N PHE A 69 0.52 7.24 -4.01
CA PHE A 69 -0.83 7.11 -4.55
C PHE A 69 -1.73 6.25 -3.65
N ILE A 70 -3.04 6.53 -3.70
CA ILE A 70 -4.05 5.78 -2.97
C ILE A 70 -5.18 5.38 -3.93
N PHE A 71 -5.59 4.12 -3.88
CA PHE A 71 -6.70 3.58 -4.65
C PHE A 71 -7.77 2.99 -3.74
N ALA A 72 -9.02 3.12 -4.13
CA ALA A 72 -10.13 2.42 -3.50
C ALA A 72 -11.18 2.01 -4.54
N ALA A 73 -11.92 0.93 -4.25
CA ALA A 73 -13.04 0.53 -5.10
C ALA A 73 -14.09 1.65 -5.13
N GLY A 74 -14.32 2.20 -6.32
CA GLY A 74 -15.31 3.23 -6.56
C GLY A 74 -16.73 2.67 -6.52
N PRO A 75 -17.69 3.41 -5.93
CA PRO A 75 -19.10 3.00 -5.96
C PRO A 75 -19.62 3.04 -7.41
N LYS A 76 -20.48 2.08 -7.76
CA LYS A 76 -21.32 2.17 -8.96
C LYS A 76 -22.21 3.40 -8.91
N GLU A 77 -22.20 4.20 -9.97
CA GLU A 77 -23.04 5.38 -10.15
C GLU A 77 -24.52 4.99 -10.15
N ASN A 78 -25.38 5.91 -9.70
CA ASN A 78 -26.84 5.76 -9.73
C ASN A 78 -27.36 4.48 -9.04
N LYS A 79 -26.62 3.94 -8.07
CA LYS A 79 -26.98 2.73 -7.32
C LYS A 79 -27.00 3.01 -5.81
N SER A 80 -28.19 3.13 -5.23
CA SER A 80 -28.33 3.18 -3.78
C SER A 80 -27.80 1.88 -3.14
N GLY A 81 -27.11 2.00 -2.00
CA GLY A 81 -26.45 0.87 -1.35
C GLY A 81 -25.21 0.33 -2.08
N SER A 82 -24.72 1.07 -3.09
CA SER A 82 -23.40 0.80 -3.67
C SER A 82 -22.34 0.83 -2.57
N SER A 83 -21.38 -0.09 -2.64
CA SER A 83 -20.40 -0.23 -1.56
C SER A 83 -19.48 0.98 -1.52
N LEU A 84 -19.53 1.73 -0.41
CA LEU A 84 -18.58 2.79 -0.07
C LEU A 84 -17.44 2.28 0.81
N ARG A 85 -17.54 1.02 1.26
CA ARG A 85 -16.69 0.44 2.31
C ARG A 85 -15.20 0.60 2.07
N ALA A 86 -14.71 0.33 0.86
CA ALA A 86 -13.30 0.47 0.51
C ALA A 86 -12.83 1.92 0.65
N LEU A 87 -13.59 2.85 0.06
CA LEU A 87 -13.37 4.29 0.18
C LEU A 87 -13.40 4.73 1.66
N SER A 88 -14.45 4.40 2.40
CA SER A 88 -14.58 4.74 3.83
C SER A 88 -13.46 4.18 4.70
N THR A 89 -12.88 3.03 4.31
CA THR A 89 -11.80 2.38 5.08
C THR A 89 -10.48 3.12 4.93
N ILE A 90 -10.12 3.51 3.70
CA ILE A 90 -8.83 4.16 3.44
C ILE A 90 -8.87 5.68 3.62
N MET A 91 -10.07 6.27 3.66
CA MET A 91 -10.25 7.73 3.72
C MET A 91 -9.50 8.39 4.89
N PRO A 92 -9.53 7.89 6.14
CA PRO A 92 -8.73 8.49 7.21
C PRO A 92 -7.23 8.47 6.88
N THR A 93 -6.73 7.39 6.26
CA THR A 93 -5.32 7.29 5.85
C THR A 93 -4.98 8.32 4.77
N ALA A 94 -5.88 8.51 3.80
CA ALA A 94 -5.71 9.51 2.75
C ALA A 94 -5.73 10.95 3.29
N VAL A 95 -6.58 11.24 4.29
CA VAL A 95 -6.61 12.54 4.99
C VAL A 95 -5.26 12.79 5.68
N HIS A 96 -4.76 11.83 6.44
CA HIS A 96 -3.44 11.96 7.10
C HIS A 96 -2.27 12.06 6.11
N ALA A 97 -2.39 11.43 4.95
CA ALA A 97 -1.38 11.52 3.89
C ALA A 97 -1.52 12.80 3.05
N GLU A 98 -2.62 13.54 3.17
CA GLU A 98 -2.98 14.70 2.32
C GLU A 98 -3.00 14.35 0.83
N LEU A 99 -3.58 13.19 0.48
CA LEU A 99 -3.62 12.69 -0.89
C LEU A 99 -5.04 12.43 -1.38
N PRO A 100 -5.30 12.63 -2.69
CA PRO A 100 -6.54 12.20 -3.29
C PRO A 100 -6.62 10.66 -3.34
N ILE A 101 -7.85 10.14 -3.41
CA ILE A 101 -8.11 8.71 -3.58
C ILE A 101 -8.57 8.48 -5.02
N ASN A 102 -7.86 7.63 -5.75
CA ASN A 102 -8.29 7.18 -7.06
C ASN A 102 -9.42 6.15 -6.91
N ILE A 103 -10.61 6.51 -7.40
CA ILE A 103 -11.84 5.72 -7.34
C ILE A 103 -12.36 5.33 -8.74
N GLN A 104 -11.51 5.40 -9.77
CA GLN A 104 -11.92 5.21 -11.17
C GLN A 104 -12.37 3.78 -11.52
N PHE A 105 -12.08 2.82 -10.63
CA PHE A 105 -12.33 1.40 -10.85
C PHE A 105 -13.39 0.88 -9.89
N HIS A 106 -14.40 0.18 -10.41
CA HIS A 106 -15.38 -0.52 -9.58
C HIS A 106 -14.81 -1.81 -9.02
N ALA A 107 -15.38 -2.31 -7.92
CA ALA A 107 -14.89 -3.50 -7.23
C ALA A 107 -14.64 -4.72 -8.14
N ASP A 108 -15.43 -4.88 -9.20
CA ASP A 108 -15.35 -5.97 -10.18
C ASP A 108 -14.38 -5.69 -11.36
N ASP A 109 -13.84 -4.48 -11.50
CA ASP A 109 -12.86 -4.10 -12.52
C ASP A 109 -11.42 -4.41 -12.08
N ILE A 110 -11.14 -5.70 -11.94
CA ILE A 110 -9.83 -6.21 -11.53
C ILE A 110 -8.77 -5.96 -12.62
N ALA A 111 -9.14 -6.15 -13.88
CA ALA A 111 -8.24 -6.02 -15.01
C ALA A 111 -7.82 -4.55 -15.23
N GLY A 112 -8.75 -3.61 -15.11
CA GLY A 112 -8.45 -2.19 -15.16
C GLY A 112 -7.52 -1.76 -14.02
N LEU A 113 -7.77 -2.23 -12.79
CA LEU A 113 -6.90 -1.96 -11.65
C LEU A 113 -5.49 -2.52 -11.87
N GLU A 114 -5.35 -3.78 -12.30
CA GLU A 114 -4.06 -4.38 -12.62
C GLU A 114 -3.31 -3.58 -13.69
N GLN A 115 -3.97 -3.29 -14.81
CA GLN A 115 -3.36 -2.53 -15.90
C GLN A 115 -2.87 -1.16 -15.44
N ALA A 116 -3.64 -0.46 -14.59
CA ALA A 116 -3.20 0.79 -14.00
C ALA A 116 -1.97 0.58 -13.13
N LEU A 117 -2.02 -0.31 -12.13
CA LEU A 117 -0.91 -0.53 -11.20
C LEU A 117 0.38 -0.92 -11.93
N LEU A 118 0.31 -1.67 -13.02
CA LEU A 118 1.49 -2.10 -13.79
C LEU A 118 2.00 -1.07 -14.82
N SER A 119 1.36 0.11 -14.94
CA SER A 119 1.72 1.13 -15.93
C SER A 119 2.90 2.00 -15.49
N ASP A 120 3.58 2.59 -16.49
CA ASP A 120 4.75 3.45 -16.27
C ASP A 120 4.51 4.63 -15.33
N LYS A 121 3.26 5.09 -15.24
CA LYS A 121 2.84 6.17 -14.35
C LYS A 121 3.16 5.89 -12.88
N TYR A 122 3.10 4.63 -12.46
CA TYR A 122 3.16 4.22 -11.06
C TYR A 122 4.46 3.50 -10.70
N GLN A 123 5.40 3.40 -11.64
CA GLN A 123 6.70 2.82 -11.36
C GLN A 123 7.39 3.55 -10.19
N ASN A 124 8.13 2.78 -9.39
CA ASN A 124 8.92 3.28 -8.25
C ASN A 124 8.10 4.00 -7.17
N SER A 125 6.80 3.72 -7.13
CA SER A 125 5.87 4.35 -6.19
C SER A 125 5.48 3.41 -5.06
N ARG A 126 5.11 3.98 -3.93
CA ARG A 126 4.36 3.32 -2.86
C ARG A 126 2.88 3.58 -3.02
N ILE A 127 2.09 2.52 -3.09
CA ILE A 127 0.66 2.64 -3.39
C ILE A 127 -0.13 1.89 -2.34
N PHE A 128 -1.12 2.56 -1.75
CA PHE A 128 -2.09 1.93 -0.85
C PHE A 128 -3.37 1.64 -1.62
N ILE A 129 -3.89 0.42 -1.53
CA ILE A 129 -5.06 -0.06 -2.27
C ILE A 129 -6.07 -0.66 -1.31
N ALA A 130 -7.29 -0.11 -1.26
CA ALA A 130 -8.37 -0.65 -0.43
C ALA A 130 -9.48 -1.28 -1.27
N TRP A 131 -9.88 -2.52 -0.96
CA TRP A 131 -10.81 -3.27 -1.82
C TRP A 131 -11.61 -4.37 -1.11
N GLU A 132 -12.38 -5.15 -1.88
CA GLU A 132 -13.07 -6.36 -1.40
C GLU A 132 -12.19 -7.61 -1.52
N HIS A 133 -12.28 -8.49 -0.52
CA HIS A 133 -11.33 -9.58 -0.29
C HIS A 133 -11.17 -10.58 -1.46
N LYS A 134 -12.25 -10.95 -2.17
CA LYS A 134 -12.20 -11.90 -3.30
C LYS A 134 -11.64 -11.29 -4.57
N ASN A 135 -11.61 -9.96 -4.65
CA ASN A 135 -11.04 -9.26 -5.79
C ASN A 135 -9.59 -8.83 -5.49
N LEU A 136 -9.24 -8.64 -4.21
CA LEU A 136 -7.85 -8.48 -3.77
C LEU A 136 -7.00 -9.71 -4.05
N ASP A 137 -7.41 -10.89 -3.60
CA ASP A 137 -6.60 -12.09 -3.80
C ASP A 137 -6.41 -12.40 -5.29
N LYS A 138 -7.41 -12.14 -6.13
CA LYS A 138 -7.32 -12.24 -7.59
C LYS A 138 -6.35 -11.23 -8.21
N VAL A 139 -6.46 -9.94 -7.88
CA VAL A 139 -5.58 -8.92 -8.48
C VAL A 139 -4.13 -9.14 -8.08
N VAL A 140 -3.89 -9.52 -6.82
CA VAL A 140 -2.54 -9.80 -6.30
C VAL A 140 -1.95 -11.03 -6.99
N LYS A 141 -2.73 -12.11 -7.16
CA LYS A 141 -2.31 -13.29 -7.93
C LYS A 141 -1.94 -12.93 -9.37
N SER A 142 -2.76 -12.11 -10.02
CA SER A 142 -2.55 -11.70 -11.40
C SER A 142 -1.25 -10.90 -11.54
N ILE A 143 -1.04 -9.89 -10.68
CA ILE A 143 0.18 -9.07 -10.65
C ILE A 143 1.43 -9.93 -10.40
N VAL A 144 1.37 -10.84 -9.41
CA VAL A 144 2.50 -11.73 -9.11
C VAL A 144 2.84 -12.61 -10.31
N ALA A 145 1.85 -13.22 -10.95
CA ALA A 145 2.04 -14.04 -12.15
C ALA A 145 2.59 -13.21 -13.33
N ALA A 146 2.02 -12.03 -13.60
CA ALA A 146 2.40 -11.15 -14.69
C ALA A 146 3.85 -10.66 -14.57
N ARG A 147 4.39 -10.60 -13.35
CA ARG A 147 5.77 -10.22 -13.05
C ARG A 147 6.71 -11.42 -12.85
N GLY A 148 6.23 -12.64 -13.14
CA GLY A 148 7.03 -13.87 -13.15
C GLY A 148 7.21 -14.55 -11.79
N GLY A 149 6.43 -14.16 -10.78
CA GLY A 149 6.40 -14.82 -9.47
C GLY A 149 5.42 -16.00 -9.41
N ASP A 150 5.51 -16.79 -8.33
CA ASP A 150 4.60 -17.91 -8.09
C ASP A 150 3.28 -17.42 -7.46
N ALA A 151 2.22 -17.36 -8.27
CA ALA A 151 0.89 -16.97 -7.81
C ALA A 151 0.29 -17.91 -6.74
N ASN A 152 0.80 -19.13 -6.57
CA ASN A 152 0.35 -20.04 -5.53
C ASN A 152 0.79 -19.60 -4.13
N GLN A 153 1.79 -18.72 -4.03
CA GLN A 153 2.19 -18.11 -2.76
C GLN A 153 1.15 -17.12 -2.23
N VAL A 154 0.27 -16.60 -3.10
CA VAL A 154 -0.81 -15.70 -2.70
C VAL A 154 -2.00 -16.55 -2.25
N PRO A 155 -2.38 -16.53 -0.96
CA PRO A 155 -3.50 -17.34 -0.47
C PRO A 155 -4.83 -16.73 -0.90
N LYS A 156 -5.91 -17.49 -0.72
CA LYS A 156 -7.26 -16.92 -0.74
C LYS A 156 -7.42 -16.01 0.48
N TRP A 157 -8.12 -14.89 0.33
CA TRP A 157 -8.40 -13.99 1.45
C TRP A 157 -9.73 -14.37 2.13
N PRO A 158 -9.73 -14.92 3.37
CA PRO A 158 -10.96 -15.37 4.02
C PRO A 158 -11.96 -14.24 4.29
N GLY A 159 -13.25 -14.53 4.16
CA GLY A 159 -14.30 -13.52 4.38
C GLY A 159 -14.41 -13.01 5.83
N SER A 160 -13.87 -13.74 6.80
CA SER A 160 -13.75 -13.34 8.21
C SER A 160 -12.48 -12.54 8.52
N ASP A 161 -11.53 -12.48 7.59
CA ASP A 161 -10.24 -11.84 7.79
C ASP A 161 -10.27 -10.38 7.32
N PHE A 162 -10.39 -9.48 8.29
CA PHE A 162 -10.34 -8.03 8.08
C PHE A 162 -8.99 -7.42 8.50
N ASP A 163 -8.01 -8.26 8.87
CA ASP A 163 -6.77 -7.81 9.49
C ASP A 163 -5.55 -8.03 8.59
N SER A 164 -5.63 -8.91 7.60
CA SER A 164 -4.50 -9.12 6.68
C SER A 164 -4.13 -7.88 5.87
N ILE A 165 -2.85 -7.78 5.54
CA ILE A 165 -2.29 -6.85 4.57
C ILE A 165 -1.51 -7.68 3.55
N PHE A 166 -1.80 -7.53 2.27
CA PHE A 166 -0.98 -8.12 1.21
C PHE A 166 -0.01 -7.07 0.71
N VAL A 167 1.29 -7.38 0.72
CA VAL A 167 2.35 -6.51 0.24
C VAL A 167 2.99 -7.16 -0.96
N VAL A 168 2.95 -6.47 -2.10
CA VAL A 168 3.66 -6.86 -3.32
C VAL A 168 4.75 -5.84 -3.57
N THR A 169 5.98 -6.32 -3.74
CA THR A 169 7.12 -5.48 -4.14
C THR A 169 7.52 -5.85 -5.54
N LEU A 170 7.60 -4.86 -6.43
CA LEU A 170 8.09 -5.01 -7.80
C LEU A 170 9.46 -4.35 -7.93
N ASP A 171 10.44 -5.11 -8.40
CA ASP A 171 11.79 -4.63 -8.67
C ASP A 171 11.96 -4.36 -10.17
N ASN A 172 12.11 -3.09 -10.52
CA ASN A 172 12.27 -2.63 -11.89
C ASN A 172 13.75 -2.53 -12.32
N SER A 173 14.71 -2.88 -11.45
CA SER A 173 16.15 -2.70 -11.69
C SER A 173 16.82 -3.72 -12.64
N GLY A 174 16.05 -4.60 -13.27
CA GLY A 174 16.53 -5.48 -14.35
C GLY A 174 17.16 -6.81 -13.91
N GLY A 175 17.10 -7.16 -12.62
CA GLY A 175 17.57 -8.44 -12.06
C GLY A 175 16.57 -9.61 -12.17
N VAL A 176 16.97 -10.77 -11.65
CA VAL A 176 16.15 -11.98 -11.50
C VAL A 176 15.27 -11.83 -10.25
N ASN A 177 14.00 -12.29 -10.30
CA ASN A 177 12.94 -12.12 -9.29
C ASN A 177 12.43 -10.68 -9.15
N LYS A 178 11.71 -10.20 -10.17
CA LYS A 178 11.11 -8.86 -10.23
C LYS A 178 9.89 -8.67 -9.33
N VAL A 179 9.47 -9.69 -8.57
CA VAL A 179 8.31 -9.60 -7.69
C VAL A 179 8.51 -10.43 -6.43
N SER A 180 8.09 -9.88 -5.29
CA SER A 180 7.91 -10.63 -4.05
C SER A 180 6.54 -10.33 -3.44
N PHE A 181 6.00 -11.33 -2.74
CA PHE A 181 4.73 -11.25 -2.02
C PHE A 181 4.97 -11.52 -0.53
N LYS A 182 4.30 -10.74 0.33
CA LYS A 182 4.21 -10.99 1.76
C LYS A 182 2.78 -10.79 2.23
N GLN A 183 2.34 -11.63 3.15
CA GLN A 183 1.14 -11.39 3.94
C GLN A 183 1.56 -10.95 5.34
N GLU A 184 1.05 -9.81 5.77
CA GLU A 184 1.22 -9.24 7.10
C GLU A 184 -0.15 -9.05 7.77
N SER A 185 -0.16 -8.52 8.99
CA SER A 185 -1.38 -8.14 9.70
C SER A 185 -1.39 -6.66 10.09
N GLU A 186 -2.56 -6.04 10.09
CA GLU A 186 -2.81 -4.72 10.66
C GLU A 186 -2.57 -4.73 12.18
N GLY A 187 -2.87 -5.85 12.84
CA GLY A 187 -2.76 -6.00 14.29
C GLY A 187 -3.94 -5.40 15.05
N LEU A 188 -5.04 -5.08 14.36
CA LEU A 188 -6.22 -4.43 14.89
C LEU A 188 -7.29 -5.48 15.23
N VAL A 189 -6.97 -6.36 16.18
CA VAL A 189 -7.79 -7.52 16.54
C VAL A 189 -8.83 -7.27 17.64
N GLN A 190 -8.70 -6.18 18.42
CA GLN A 190 -9.59 -5.83 19.54
C GLN A 190 -10.22 -4.45 19.36
N LEU A 191 -11.01 -4.28 18.30
CA LEU A 191 -11.73 -3.05 18.01
C LEU A 191 -13.12 -3.03 18.67
N ALA A 192 -13.53 -1.88 19.19
CA ALA A 192 -14.85 -1.68 19.77
C ALA A 192 -15.97 -1.83 18.72
N GLU A 193 -17.11 -2.39 19.15
CA GLU A 193 -18.31 -2.53 18.31
C GLU A 193 -19.18 -1.27 18.33
N THR A 194 -18.92 -0.31 19.23
CA THR A 194 -19.62 0.98 19.31
C THR A 194 -18.96 2.02 18.43
N CYS A 195 -19.76 2.92 17.86
CA CYS A 195 -19.24 4.00 17.01
C CYS A 195 -18.41 5.00 17.85
N PRO A 196 -17.42 5.66 17.24
CA PRO A 196 -16.66 6.71 17.92
C PRO A 196 -17.62 7.84 18.32
N SER A 197 -17.53 8.30 19.56
CA SER A 197 -18.22 9.50 20.02
C SER A 197 -17.51 10.74 19.51
N ALA A 198 -18.26 11.76 19.09
CA ALA A 198 -17.70 13.10 19.01
C ALA A 198 -17.29 13.52 20.42
N GLY A 199 -16.00 13.83 20.58
CA GLY A 199 -15.44 14.35 21.84
C GLY A 199 -15.89 15.78 22.10
#